data_AF-A0A1G2RD66-F1
#
_entry.id   AF-A0A1G2RD66-F1
#
_cell.length_a   1.000
_cell.length_b   1.000
_cell.length_c   1.000
_cell.angle_alpha   90.00
_cell.angle_beta   90.00
_cell.angle_gamma   90.00
#
_symmetry.space_group_name_H-M   'P 1'
#
loop_
_entity.id
_entity.type
_entity.pdbx_description
1 polymer ?
#
loop_
_entity_poly.entity_id
_entity_poly.type
_entity_poly.pdbx_seq_one_letter_code
_entity_poly.pdbx_strand_id
1 'polypeptide(L)' 'MLDFNNETGEYNLVCPVGGGYYPRFHVYLKQEVKTGDFYFNLHLDHKKPSYEGVHAHSGEYDGALVEEEAGRIKTILSM' A
#
# COMPACT_ATOMS: atom_id res chain seq x y z
N MET A 1 -3.07 -10.16 0.24
CA MET A 1 -1.97 -10.96 0.83
C MET A 1 -1.34 -10.13 1.93
N LEU A 2 -1.04 -10.72 3.09
CA LEU A 2 -0.39 -10.07 4.22
C LEU A 2 0.96 -10.76 4.45
N ASP A 3 2.03 -9.99 4.40
CA ASP A 3 3.39 -10.41 4.73
C ASP A 3 4.05 -9.40 5.66
N PHE A 4 4.89 -9.85 6.59
CA PHE A 4 5.66 -8.97 7.46
C PHE A 4 7.13 -9.01 7.05
N ASN A 5 7.70 -7.83 6.75
CA ASN A 5 9.10 -7.69 6.41
C ASN A 5 9.93 -7.43 7.68
N ASN A 6 10.74 -8.42 8.08
CA ASN A 6 11.61 -8.31 9.25
C ASN A 6 12.77 -7.31 9.07
N GLU A 7 13.16 -6.99 7.83
CA GLU A 7 14.25 -6.04 7.54
C GLU A 7 13.78 -4.59 7.66
N THR A 8 12.58 -4.28 7.15
CA THR A 8 12.03 -2.92 7.21
C THR A 8 11.15 -2.68 8.44
N GLY A 9 10.65 -3.76 9.07
CA GLY A 9 9.71 -3.71 10.18
C GLY A 9 8.30 -3.30 9.74
N GLU A 10 7.91 -3.64 8.51
CA GLU A 10 6.68 -3.18 7.88
C GLU A 10 5.80 -4.36 7.49
N TYR A 11 4.49 -4.17 7.63
CA TYR A 11 3.49 -5.06 7.04
C TYR A 11 3.26 -4.64 5.60
N ASN A 12 3.25 -5.62 4.72
CA ASN A 12 2.92 -5.49 3.32
C ASN A 12 1.53 -6.09 3.10
N LEU A 13 0.63 -5.25 2.61
CA LEU A 13 -0.78 -5.54 2.38
C LEU A 13 -1.10 -5.30 0.91
N VAL A 14 -1.60 -6.33 0.23
CA VAL A 14 -2.00 -6.23 -1.18
C VAL A 14 -3.48 -6.57 -1.34
N CYS A 15 -4.21 -5.66 -1.99
CA CYS A 15 -5.64 -5.76 -2.31
C CYS A 15 -5.87 -5.62 -3.83
N PRO A 16 -6.10 -6.72 -4.57
CA PRO A 16 -6.41 -6.66 -6.00
C PRO A 16 -7.73 -5.92 -6.28
N VAL A 17 -7.73 -5.11 -7.32
CA VAL A 17 -8.93 -4.44 -7.83
C VAL A 17 -9.46 -5.30 -8.98
N GLY A 18 -10.48 -6.12 -8.69
CA GLY A 18 -11.08 -7.06 -9.64
C GLY A 18 -10.46 -8.47 -9.60
N GLY A 19 -10.65 -9.24 -10.68
CA GLY A 19 -10.25 -10.65 -10.75
C GLY A 19 -8.83 -10.92 -11.29
N GLY A 20 -8.07 -9.87 -11.60
CA GLY A 20 -6.73 -9.96 -12.17
C GLY A 20 -5.62 -9.70 -11.16
N TYR A 21 -4.36 -9.77 -11.62
CA TYR A 21 -3.18 -9.40 -10.80
C TYR A 21 -3.03 -7.89 -10.61
N TYR A 22 -3.51 -7.10 -11.56
CA TYR A 22 -3.49 -5.64 -11.56
C TYR A 22 -4.82 -5.12 -12.18
N PRO A 23 -5.27 -3.90 -11.84
CA PRO A 23 -4.67 -3.01 -10.85
C PRO A 23 -4.84 -3.54 -9.42
N ARG A 24 -3.99 -3.11 -8.49
CA ARG A 24 -4.07 -3.51 -7.08
C ARG A 24 -3.62 -2.38 -6.17
N PHE A 25 -4.31 -2.21 -5.05
CA PHE A 25 -3.81 -1.40 -3.97
C PHE A 25 -2.73 -2.16 -3.22
N HIS A 26 -1.71 -1.44 -2.81
CA HIS A 26 -0.63 -1.97 -2.00
C HIS A 26 -0.30 -0.96 -0.92
N VAL A 27 -0.27 -1.44 0.33
CA VAL A 27 0.01 -0.65 1.51
C VAL A 27 1.23 -1.23 2.22
N TYR A 28 2.22 -0.39 2.47
CA TYR A 28 3.23 -0.62 3.49
C TYR A 28 2.76 0.04 4.78
N LEU A 29 2.51 -0.77 5.80
CA LEU A 29 2.06 -0.35 7.11
C LEU A 29 3.20 -0.49 8.11
N LYS A 30 3.56 0.62 8.74
CA LYS A 30 4.54 0.67 9.82
C LYS A 30 3.89 1.17 11.09
N GLN A 31 4.15 0.49 12.20
CA GLN A 31 3.78 0.99 13.53
C GLN A 31 4.99 1.65 14.17
N GLU A 32 4.85 2.90 14.60
CA GLU A 32 5.86 3.57 15.40
C GLU A 32 5.74 3.13 16.85
N VAL A 33 6.77 2.46 17.36
CA VAL A 33 6.75 1.82 18.68
C VAL A 33 6.63 2.84 19.81
N LYS A 34 7.20 4.04 19.64
CA LYS A 34 7.23 5.04 20.72
C LYS A 34 5.90 5.75 20.93
N THR A 35 5.19 6.05 19.84
CA THR A 35 3.94 6.82 19.88
C THR A 35 2.72 5.91 19.76
N GLY A 36 2.88 4.72 19.20
CA GLY A 36 1.80 3.82 18.84
C GLY A 36 1.13 4.17 17.50
N ASP A 37 1.61 5.20 16.81
CA ASP A 37 1.03 5.67 15.55
C ASP A 37 1.23 4.65 14.43
N PHE A 38 0.28 4.62 13.49
CA PHE A 38 0.37 3.82 12.29
C PHE A 38 0.62 4.71 11.06
N TYR A 39 1.66 4.38 10.31
CA TYR A 39 2.02 5.02 9.05
C TYR A 39 1.64 4.10 7.90
N PHE A 40 0.79 4.60 7.00
CA PHE A 40 0.31 3.89 5.82
C PHE A 40 0.92 4.54 4.58
N ASN A 41 1.71 3.80 3.81
CA ASN A 41 2.15 4.19 2.49
C ASN A 41 1.32 3.41 1.46
N LEU A 42 0.29 4.05 0.92
CA LEU A 42 -0.69 3.48 -0.01
C LEU A 42 -0.35 3.88 -1.45
N HIS A 43 -0.32 2.91 -2.35
CA HIS A 43 -0.17 3.13 -3.78
C HIS A 43 -1.09 2.22 -4.61
N LEU A 44 -1.49 2.69 -5.80
CA LEU A 44 -2.23 1.91 -6.78
C LEU A 44 -1.28 1.45 -7.89
N ASP A 45 -1.00 0.15 -7.93
CA ASP A 45 -0.19 -0.45 -8.98
C ASP A 45 -1.06 -0.77 -10.20
N HIS A 46 -0.72 -0.24 -11.38
CA HIS A 46 -1.44 -0.55 -12.63
C HIS A 46 -0.87 -1.74 -13.41
N LYS A 47 0.38 -2.11 -13.19
CA LYS A 47 1.06 -3.20 -13.92
C LYS A 47 2.18 -3.82 -13.10
N LYS A 48 2.62 -5.01 -13.49
CA LYS A 48 3.82 -5.65 -12.92
C LYS A 48 5.04 -4.75 -13.13
N PRO A 49 5.93 -4.59 -12.12
CA PRO A 49 7.18 -3.89 -12.32
C PRO A 49 7.94 -4.52 -13.50
N SER A 50 8.33 -3.70 -14.48
CA SER A 50 9.14 -4.13 -15.63
C SER A 50 10.57 -3.64 -15.50
N TYR A 51 11.27 -3.90 -14.39
CA TYR A 51 12.69 -3.54 -14.30
C TYR A 51 13.49 -4.58 -13.53
N GLU A 52 14.40 -5.26 -14.25
CA GLU A 52 15.69 -5.67 -13.70
C GLU A 52 16.50 -4.38 -13.46
N GLY A 53 16.67 -3.98 -12.19
CA GLY A 53 17.75 -3.07 -11.79
C GLY A 53 17.47 -1.58 -11.56
N VAL A 54 16.23 -1.07 -11.59
CA VAL A 54 15.97 0.34 -11.22
C VAL A 54 14.65 0.52 -10.46
N HIS A 55 14.72 1.19 -9.29
CA HIS A 55 13.60 1.56 -8.41
C HIS A 55 12.74 2.70 -9.02
N ALA A 56 11.99 2.44 -10.08
CA ALA A 56 11.01 3.40 -10.59
C ALA A 56 9.63 2.73 -10.65
N HIS A 57 8.85 2.98 -9.60
CA HIS A 57 7.49 2.46 -9.41
C HIS A 57 6.55 3.06 -10.48
N SER A 58 5.76 2.21 -11.15
CA SER A 58 4.54 2.65 -11.87
C SER A 58 3.33 2.63 -10.94
N GLY A 59 3.54 2.91 -9.66
CA GLY A 59 2.49 3.09 -8.68
C GLY A 59 2.02 4.54 -8.73
N GLU A 60 0.71 4.76 -8.87
CA GLU A 60 0.14 6.07 -8.60
C GLU A 60 0.12 6.25 -7.07
N TYR A 61 0.97 7.16 -6.58
CA TYR A 61 0.99 7.58 -5.17
C TYR A 61 -0.05 8.66 -4.87
N ASP A 62 -0.69 9.19 -5.91
CA ASP A 62 -1.59 10.32 -5.85
C ASP A 62 -2.65 10.17 -6.96
N GLY A 63 -3.90 10.50 -6.67
CA GLY A 63 -5.04 10.31 -7.58
C GLY A 63 -6.36 10.02 -6.86
N ALA A 64 -7.49 10.27 -7.54
CA ALA A 64 -8.82 10.19 -6.94
C ALA A 64 -9.12 8.83 -6.28
N LEU A 65 -8.62 7.73 -6.87
CA LEU A 65 -8.80 6.37 -6.33
C LEU A 65 -7.96 6.11 -5.07
N VAL A 66 -6.75 6.66 -5.00
CA VAL A 66 -5.87 6.54 -3.82
C VAL A 66 -6.45 7.35 -2.66
N GLU A 67 -6.93 8.56 -2.93
CA GLU A 67 -7.58 9.42 -1.93
C GLU A 67 -8.90 8.83 -1.42
N GLU A 68 -9.72 8.25 -2.29
CA GLU A 68 -10.94 7.56 -1.89
C GLU A 68 -10.63 6.38 -0.97
N GLU A 69 -9.65 5.54 -1.34
CA GLU A 69 -9.27 4.39 -0.53
C GLU A 69 -8.62 4.81 0.81
N ALA A 70 -7.79 5.86 0.81
CA ALA A 70 -7.27 6.46 2.04
C ALA A 70 -8.40 6.96 2.96
N GLY A 71 -9.44 7.58 2.39
CA GLY A 71 -10.64 8.00 3.11
C GLY A 71 -11.40 6.82 3.73
N ARG A 72 -11.54 5.71 3.01
CA ARG A 72 -12.16 4.48 3.51
C ARG A 72 -11.38 3.88 4.67
N ILE A 73 -10.05 3.78 4.55
CA ILE A 73 -9.17 3.28 5.62
C ILE A 73 -9.30 4.16 6.86
N LYS A 74 -9.21 5.49 6.71
CA LYS A 74 -9.39 6.43 7.83
C LYS A 74 -10.74 6.25 8.51
N THR A 75 -11.81 6.13 7.72
CA THR A 75 -13.17 5.91 8.26
C THR A 75 -13.21 4.65 9.12
N ILE A 76 -12.71 3.52 8.61
CA ILE A 76 -12.69 2.23 9.33
C ILE A 76 -11.87 2.31 10.62
N LEU A 77 -10.73 3.00 10.60
CA LEU A 77 -9.84 3.13 11.77
C LEU A 77 -10.32 4.15 12.81
N SER A 78 -11.18 5.08 12.41
CA SER A 78 -11.78 6.08 13.30
C SER A 78 -13.07 5.60 13.99
N MET A 79 -13.52 4.37 13.70
CA MET A 79 -14.70 3.74 14.31
C MET A 79 -14.46 3.27 15.75
#